data_AF-A0A2I1NBB9-F1
#
_entry.id   AF-A0A2I1NBB9-F1
#
_cell.length_a   1.000
_cell.length_b   1.000
_cell.length_c   1.000
_cell.angle_alpha   90.00
_cell.angle_beta   90.00
_cell.angle_gamma   90.00
#
_symmetry.space_group_name_H-M   'P 1'
#
loop_
_entity.id
_entity.type
_entity.pdbx_description
1 polymer ?
#
loop_
_entity_poly.entity_id
_entity_poly.type
_entity_poly.pdbx_seq_one_letter_code
_entity_poly.pdbx_strand_id
1 'polypeptide(L)'
;MVDKILEEGAQRLAEAITKELNNSLDKNLPLNLVETIKAHSFGAAAAAVASGWFPGVGGAAMVATSAGFIWTMYAKIGNEIGFKFSEHIIKSLATGIASNLIALGAGGAIATSVISFIPIGGWIAASLIAGSTAYSLTIIAGYIYLKILTNIFESQINPNSLSQEDLKDMADNIIKKENIKDMMEKAKKDYKNSK
;
A
#
# COMPACT_ATOMS: atom_id res chain seq x y z
N MET A 1 12.00 10.06 -1.04
CA MET A 1 12.57 9.02 -0.16
C MET A 1 11.82 7.71 -0.30
N VAL A 2 10.49 7.76 -0.49
CA VAL A 2 9.65 6.58 -0.71
C VAL A 2 10.07 5.77 -1.94
N ASP A 3 10.51 6.45 -2.99
CA ASP A 3 11.01 5.81 -4.20
C ASP A 3 12.17 4.86 -3.91
N LYS A 4 13.15 5.29 -3.10
CA LYS A 4 14.31 4.48 -2.74
C LYS A 4 13.92 3.21 -1.98
N ILE A 5 13.05 3.32 -0.98
CA ILE A 5 12.61 2.16 -0.18
C ILE A 5 11.78 1.17 -1.02
N LEU A 6 10.99 1.68 -1.98
CA LEU A 6 10.25 0.83 -2.92
C LEU A 6 11.17 0.15 -3.92
N GLU A 7 12.12 0.89 -4.49
CA GLU A 7 13.12 0.36 -5.42
C GLU A 7 13.96 -0.73 -4.73
N GLU A 8 14.44 -0.48 -3.51
CA GLU A 8 15.16 -1.47 -2.70
C GLU A 8 14.28 -2.71 -2.44
N GLY A 9 13.01 -2.53 -2.05
CA GLY A 9 12.08 -3.63 -1.84
C GLY A 9 11.83 -4.47 -3.11
N ALA A 10 11.64 -3.81 -4.25
CA ALA A 10 11.38 -4.46 -5.52
C ALA A 10 12.62 -5.19 -6.06
N GLN A 11 13.80 -4.60 -5.90
CA GLN A 11 15.09 -5.24 -6.21
C GLN A 11 15.31 -6.48 -5.37
N ARG A 12 15.12 -6.39 -4.04
CA ARG A 12 15.26 -7.54 -3.15
C ARG A 12 14.30 -8.67 -3.48
N LEU A 13 13.05 -8.34 -3.83
CA LEU A 13 12.11 -9.36 -4.29
C LEU A 13 12.60 -10.03 -5.59
N ALA A 14 13.03 -9.25 -6.59
CA ALA A 14 13.53 -9.80 -7.84
C ALA A 14 14.77 -10.70 -7.63
N GLU A 15 15.68 -10.31 -6.74
CA GLU A 15 16.84 -11.11 -6.34
C GLU A 15 16.43 -12.43 -5.67
N ALA A 16 15.50 -12.37 -4.72
CA ALA A 16 14.99 -13.56 -4.01
C ALA A 16 14.33 -14.55 -4.98
N ILE A 17 13.50 -14.05 -5.90
CA ILE A 17 12.83 -14.88 -6.91
C ILE A 17 13.86 -15.48 -7.89
N THR A 18 14.84 -14.69 -8.35
CA THR A 18 15.88 -15.17 -9.29
C THR A 18 16.70 -16.29 -8.68
N LYS A 19 17.06 -16.15 -7.40
CA LYS A 19 17.82 -17.16 -6.66
C LYS A 19 17.05 -18.46 -6.49
N GLU A 20 15.74 -18.39 -6.25
CA GLU A 20 14.91 -19.55 -5.94
C GLU A 20 14.44 -20.29 -7.20
N LEU A 21 14.00 -19.56 -8.23
CA LEU A 21 13.37 -20.17 -9.40
C LEU A 21 14.36 -20.54 -10.52
N ASN A 22 15.68 -20.29 -10.34
CA ASN A 22 16.71 -20.42 -11.38
C ASN A 22 16.29 -19.80 -12.72
N ASN A 23 15.41 -18.78 -12.66
CA ASN A 23 14.68 -18.27 -13.81
C ASN A 23 15.30 -16.96 -14.28
N SER A 24 15.25 -16.71 -15.59
CA SER A 24 15.54 -15.38 -16.13
C SER A 24 14.29 -14.53 -16.01
N LEU A 25 14.08 -13.93 -14.83
CA LEU A 25 13.05 -12.92 -14.67
C LEU A 25 13.30 -11.76 -15.64
N ASP A 26 12.22 -11.07 -16.01
CA ASP A 26 12.34 -9.82 -16.73
C ASP A 26 13.25 -8.88 -15.94
N LYS A 27 14.32 -8.40 -16.57
CA LYS A 27 15.23 -7.40 -16.02
C LYS A 27 14.50 -6.11 -15.59
N ASN A 28 13.33 -5.85 -16.15
CA ASN A 28 12.48 -4.72 -15.82
C ASN A 28 11.51 -5.02 -14.66
N LEU A 29 11.50 -6.22 -14.08
CA LEU A 29 10.57 -6.58 -13.02
C LEU A 29 10.60 -5.60 -11.84
N PRO A 30 11.76 -5.18 -11.30
CA PRO A 30 11.77 -4.18 -10.23
C PRO A 30 11.07 -2.87 -10.62
N LEU A 31 11.28 -2.42 -11.87
CA LEU A 31 10.66 -1.21 -12.40
C LEU A 31 9.14 -1.37 -12.51
N ASN A 32 8.66 -2.49 -13.05
CA ASN A 32 7.24 -2.79 -13.20
C ASN A 32 6.52 -2.81 -11.84
N LEU A 33 7.15 -3.41 -10.83
CA LEU A 33 6.61 -3.45 -9.46
C LEU A 33 6.47 -2.05 -8.85
N VAL A 34 7.53 -1.23 -8.97
CA VAL A 34 7.52 0.16 -8.49
C VAL A 34 6.46 0.98 -9.22
N GLU A 35 6.37 0.86 -10.55
CA GLU A 35 5.37 1.56 -11.36
C GLU A 35 3.95 1.15 -10.97
N THR A 36 3.70 -0.15 -10.80
CA THR A 36 2.41 -0.67 -10.38
C THR A 36 1.99 -0.13 -9.00
N ILE A 37 2.91 -0.10 -8.03
CA ILE A 37 2.62 0.45 -6.70
C ILE A 37 2.33 1.95 -6.77
N LYS A 38 3.16 2.71 -7.49
CA LYS A 38 2.95 4.16 -7.65
C LYS A 38 1.64 4.47 -8.35
N ALA A 39 1.31 3.77 -9.44
CA ALA A 39 0.08 3.95 -10.20
C ALA A 39 -1.18 3.73 -9.34
N HIS A 40 -1.22 2.64 -8.56
CA HIS A 40 -2.35 2.39 -7.65
C HIS A 40 -2.41 3.41 -6.52
N SER A 41 -1.26 3.89 -6.03
CA SER A 41 -1.21 4.91 -4.99
C SER A 41 -1.74 6.25 -5.47
N PHE A 42 -1.40 6.66 -6.69
CA PHE A 42 -1.98 7.86 -7.32
C PHE A 42 -3.46 7.68 -7.64
N GLY A 43 -3.88 6.50 -8.09
CA GLY A 43 -5.28 6.16 -8.30
C GLY A 43 -6.10 6.27 -7.02
N ALA A 44 -5.61 5.69 -5.92
CA ALA A 44 -6.21 5.79 -4.59
C ALA A 44 -6.30 7.23 -4.11
N ALA A 45 -5.25 8.02 -4.31
CA ALA A 45 -5.24 9.44 -3.96
C ALA A 45 -6.30 10.24 -4.73
N ALA A 46 -6.37 10.05 -6.05
CA ALA A 46 -7.36 10.72 -6.89
C ALA A 46 -8.79 10.31 -6.50
N ALA A 47 -9.02 9.03 -6.24
CA ALA A 47 -10.32 8.52 -5.82
C ALA A 47 -10.71 9.04 -4.43
N ALA A 48 -9.77 9.12 -3.48
CA ALA A 48 -10.00 9.69 -2.15
C ALA A 48 -10.32 11.19 -2.19
N VAL A 49 -9.67 11.95 -3.09
CA VAL A 49 -10.01 13.35 -3.36
C VAL A 49 -11.44 13.48 -3.87
N ALA A 50 -11.85 12.60 -4.79
CA ALA A 50 -13.20 12.60 -5.33
C ALA A 50 -14.26 12.16 -4.30
N SER A 51 -13.97 11.14 -3.48
CA SER A 51 -14.89 10.60 -2.48
C SER A 51 -14.97 11.41 -1.19
N GLY A 52 -13.96 12.24 -0.89
CA GLY A 52 -13.86 13.04 0.33
C GLY A 52 -14.90 14.16 0.46
N TRP A 53 -15.69 14.43 -0.59
CA TRP A 53 -16.74 15.47 -0.58
C TRP A 53 -17.88 15.14 0.40
N PHE A 54 -18.16 13.86 0.68
CA PHE A 54 -19.38 13.46 1.39
C PHE A 54 -19.27 13.60 2.92
N PRO A 55 -20.02 14.51 3.57
CA PRO A 55 -20.03 14.64 5.02
C PRO A 55 -20.54 13.37 5.70
N GLY A 56 -19.95 13.02 6.85
CA GLY A 56 -20.35 11.86 7.66
C GLY A 56 -19.87 10.50 7.14
N VAL A 57 -19.59 10.34 5.83
CA VAL A 57 -19.18 9.06 5.24
C VAL A 57 -17.81 9.10 4.55
N GLY A 58 -17.20 10.28 4.36
CA GLY A 58 -15.93 10.43 3.63
C GLY A 58 -14.77 9.58 4.16
N GLY A 59 -14.70 9.38 5.48
CA GLY A 59 -13.71 8.49 6.10
C GLY A 59 -13.89 7.03 5.68
N ALA A 60 -15.10 6.48 5.84
CA ALA A 60 -15.40 5.10 5.46
C ALA A 60 -15.24 4.87 3.94
N ALA A 61 -15.67 5.83 3.12
CA ALA A 61 -15.50 5.78 1.66
C ALA A 61 -14.03 5.73 1.26
N MET A 62 -13.17 6.52 1.90
CA MET A 62 -11.73 6.49 1.67
C MET A 62 -11.09 5.15 2.08
N VAL A 63 -11.52 4.55 3.20
CA VAL A 63 -11.04 3.22 3.62
C VAL A 63 -11.39 2.17 2.58
N ALA A 64 -12.66 2.10 2.18
CA ALA A 64 -13.13 1.14 1.19
C ALA A 64 -12.40 1.32 -0.16
N THR A 65 -12.26 2.58 -0.61
CA THR A 65 -11.54 2.91 -1.85
C THR A 65 -10.08 2.45 -1.78
N SER A 66 -9.38 2.79 -0.70
CA SER A 66 -7.96 2.44 -0.55
C SER A 66 -7.76 0.92 -0.46
N ALA A 67 -8.64 0.20 0.24
CA ALA A 67 -8.60 -1.27 0.28
C ALA A 67 -8.79 -1.88 -1.11
N GLY A 68 -9.67 -1.32 -1.94
CA GLY A 68 -9.86 -1.74 -3.33
C GLY A 68 -8.62 -1.54 -4.19
N PHE A 69 -7.94 -0.40 -4.08
CA PHE A 69 -6.67 -0.14 -4.77
C PHE A 69 -5.54 -1.05 -4.26
N ILE A 70 -5.47 -1.34 -2.97
CA ILE A 70 -4.47 -2.26 -2.41
C ILE A 70 -4.69 -3.68 -2.92
N TRP A 71 -5.94 -4.18 -2.89
CA TRP A 71 -6.24 -5.52 -3.38
C TRP A 71 -5.89 -5.68 -4.86
N THR A 72 -6.32 -4.74 -5.71
CA THR A 72 -6.02 -4.78 -7.15
C THR A 72 -4.52 -4.67 -7.44
N MET A 73 -3.81 -3.85 -6.66
CA MET A 73 -2.34 -3.74 -6.72
C MET A 73 -1.66 -5.08 -6.39
N TYR A 74 -2.06 -5.76 -5.32
CA TYR A 74 -1.49 -7.06 -4.95
C TYR A 74 -1.74 -8.13 -6.02
N ALA A 75 -2.94 -8.14 -6.61
CA ALA A 75 -3.25 -9.04 -7.71
C ALA A 75 -2.39 -8.76 -8.95
N LYS A 76 -2.16 -7.49 -9.29
CA LYS A 76 -1.29 -7.10 -10.42
C LYS A 76 0.17 -7.45 -10.17
N ILE A 77 0.70 -7.17 -8.98
CA ILE A 77 2.06 -7.60 -8.56
C ILE A 77 2.19 -9.11 -8.71
N GLY A 78 1.21 -9.89 -8.24
CA GLY A 78 1.21 -11.34 -8.39
C GLY A 78 1.27 -11.79 -9.85
N ASN A 79 0.56 -11.10 -10.75
CA ASN A 79 0.66 -11.37 -12.19
C ASN A 79 2.07 -11.07 -12.73
N GLU A 80 2.69 -9.97 -12.32
CA GLU A 80 4.03 -9.56 -12.76
C GLU A 80 5.13 -10.54 -12.34
N ILE A 81 5.01 -11.14 -11.15
CA ILE A 81 5.97 -12.15 -10.65
C ILE A 81 5.59 -13.59 -11.02
N GLY A 82 4.47 -13.80 -11.73
CA GLY A 82 4.00 -15.13 -12.11
C GLY A 82 3.46 -15.98 -10.92
N PHE A 83 3.10 -15.34 -9.81
CA PHE A 83 2.62 -16.00 -8.60
C PHE A 83 1.36 -15.31 -8.04
N LYS A 84 0.27 -16.07 -7.83
CA LYS A 84 -1.00 -15.50 -7.36
C LYS A 84 -1.53 -16.24 -6.14
N PHE A 85 -1.77 -15.51 -5.05
CA PHE A 85 -2.60 -15.99 -3.97
C PHE A 85 -4.08 -16.06 -4.39
N SER A 86 -4.89 -16.81 -3.64
CA SER A 86 -6.34 -16.81 -3.83
C SER A 86 -6.94 -15.43 -3.55
N GLU A 87 -8.01 -15.09 -4.25
CA GLU A 87 -8.64 -13.77 -4.15
C GLU A 87 -9.05 -13.42 -2.71
N HIS A 88 -9.59 -14.39 -1.97
CA HIS A 88 -9.96 -14.23 -0.56
C HIS A 88 -8.76 -13.84 0.31
N ILE A 89 -7.62 -14.53 0.13
CA ILE A 89 -6.39 -14.23 0.87
C ILE A 89 -5.91 -12.81 0.56
N ILE A 90 -5.88 -12.42 -0.72
CA ILE A 90 -5.41 -11.09 -1.11
C ILE A 90 -6.35 -10.00 -0.56
N LYS A 91 -7.67 -10.16 -0.68
CA LYS A 91 -8.66 -9.21 -0.14
C LYS A 91 -8.52 -9.05 1.36
N SER A 92 -8.38 -10.16 2.08
CA SER A 92 -8.24 -10.09 3.53
C SER A 92 -6.93 -9.45 3.95
N LEU A 93 -5.82 -9.82 3.30
CA LEU A 93 -4.52 -9.20 3.56
C LEU A 93 -4.55 -7.69 3.28
N ALA A 94 -5.12 -7.29 2.14
CA ALA A 94 -5.30 -5.89 1.78
C ALA A 94 -6.11 -5.12 2.83
N THR A 95 -7.23 -5.70 3.27
CA THR A 95 -8.11 -5.09 4.28
C THR A 95 -7.43 -5.02 5.65
N GLY A 96 -6.73 -6.08 6.06
CA GLY A 96 -5.98 -6.13 7.32
C GLY A 96 -4.86 -5.10 7.37
N ILE A 97 -4.01 -5.06 6.32
CA ILE A 97 -2.94 -4.07 6.19
C ILE A 97 -3.52 -2.66 6.17
N ALA A 98 -4.54 -2.40 5.34
CA ALA A 98 -5.18 -1.09 5.28
C ALA A 98 -5.70 -0.65 6.67
N SER A 99 -6.42 -1.53 7.37
CA SER A 99 -6.98 -1.26 8.69
C SER A 99 -5.88 -0.98 9.72
N ASN A 100 -4.80 -1.76 9.72
CA ASN A 100 -3.67 -1.57 10.63
C ASN A 100 -2.92 -0.26 10.34
N LEU A 101 -2.67 0.06 9.06
CA LEU A 101 -2.04 1.33 8.66
C LEU A 101 -2.92 2.54 9.03
N ILE A 102 -4.24 2.42 8.88
CA ILE A 102 -5.18 3.45 9.34
C ILE A 102 -5.07 3.62 10.84
N ALA A 103 -5.09 2.53 11.61
CA ALA A 103 -4.98 2.58 13.07
C ALA A 103 -3.68 3.27 13.52
N LEU A 104 -2.56 2.99 12.84
CA LEU A 104 -1.25 3.62 13.10
C LEU A 104 -1.23 5.11 12.74
N GLY A 105 -1.90 5.49 11.66
CA GLY A 105 -2.05 6.88 11.24
C GLY A 105 -3.15 7.65 11.98
N ALA A 106 -4.06 6.95 12.68
CA ALA A 106 -5.20 7.52 13.41
C ALA A 106 -4.82 8.21 14.72
N GLY A 107 -3.54 8.24 15.08
CA GLY A 107 -3.00 9.03 16.20
C GLY A 107 -3.15 10.56 16.07
N GLY A 108 -4.02 11.08 15.20
CA GLY A 108 -4.36 12.51 15.24
C GLY A 108 -5.29 13.08 14.17
N ALA A 109 -5.50 12.48 12.98
CA ALA A 109 -6.14 13.25 11.88
C ALA A 109 -7.12 12.52 10.93
N ILE A 110 -7.16 11.18 10.89
CA ILE A 110 -7.83 10.51 9.75
C ILE A 110 -9.32 10.19 9.97
N ALA A 111 -9.82 10.25 11.20
CA ALA A 111 -11.13 9.68 11.52
C ALA A 111 -12.24 10.70 11.82
N THR A 112 -11.93 11.98 12.00
CA THR A 112 -12.95 12.95 12.39
C THR A 112 -12.94 14.13 11.43
N SER A 113 -14.00 14.26 10.62
CA SER A 113 -14.65 15.56 10.34
C SER A 113 -13.90 16.73 9.64
N VAL A 114 -12.60 16.69 9.35
CA VAL A 114 -11.86 17.89 8.92
C VAL A 114 -11.72 17.93 7.39
N ILE A 115 -12.45 18.73 6.59
CA ILE A 115 -13.01 20.07 6.82
C ILE A 115 -14.40 20.12 6.17
N SER A 116 -15.45 19.67 6.85
CA SER A 116 -16.79 20.15 6.50
C SER A 116 -16.89 21.62 6.90
N PHE A 117 -17.15 22.50 5.93
CA PHE A 117 -17.53 23.92 6.07
C PHE A 117 -16.42 25.01 6.17
N ILE A 118 -15.71 25.30 5.07
CA ILE A 118 -15.24 26.67 4.76
C ILE A 118 -15.54 26.97 3.28
N PRO A 119 -16.57 27.77 2.96
CA PRO A 119 -17.09 27.90 1.59
C PRO A 119 -16.13 28.46 0.53
N ILE A 120 -14.95 28.99 0.89
CA ILE A 120 -14.06 29.68 -0.06
C ILE A 120 -12.57 29.23 0.03
N GLY A 121 -12.22 28.23 0.86
CA GLY A 121 -10.80 27.79 0.95
C GLY A 121 -10.48 26.45 1.62
N GLY A 122 -11.43 25.80 2.31
CA GLY A 122 -11.18 24.53 3.01
C GLY A 122 -11.00 23.31 2.10
N TRP A 123 -11.47 23.40 0.85
CA TRP A 123 -11.51 22.28 -0.10
C TRP A 123 -10.13 21.81 -0.54
N ILE A 124 -9.22 22.73 -0.85
CA ILE A 124 -7.87 22.40 -1.32
C ILE A 124 -7.09 21.66 -0.22
N ALA A 125 -7.19 22.14 1.03
CA ALA A 125 -6.56 21.52 2.18
C ALA A 125 -7.15 20.12 2.47
N ALA A 126 -8.48 19.97 2.42
CA ALA A 126 -9.15 18.69 2.63
C ALA A 126 -8.80 17.66 1.55
N SER A 127 -8.81 18.04 0.27
CA SER A 127 -8.39 17.18 -0.83
C SER A 127 -6.93 16.77 -0.70
N LEU A 128 -6.04 17.69 -0.31
CA LEU A 128 -4.63 17.37 -0.11
C LEU A 128 -4.43 16.36 1.03
N ILE A 129 -5.19 16.50 2.13
CA ILE A 129 -5.16 15.56 3.25
C ILE A 129 -5.68 14.18 2.82
N ALA A 130 -6.84 14.11 2.17
CA ALA A 130 -7.42 12.85 1.70
C ALA A 130 -6.51 12.15 0.68
N GLY A 131 -6.06 12.88 -0.33
CA GLY A 131 -5.17 12.37 -1.38
C GLY A 131 -3.83 11.89 -0.82
N SER A 132 -3.17 12.71 0.01
CA SER A 132 -1.88 12.32 0.61
C SER A 132 -2.01 11.14 1.56
N THR A 133 -3.13 11.03 2.29
CA THR A 133 -3.40 9.88 3.16
C THR A 133 -3.59 8.60 2.36
N ALA A 134 -4.49 8.59 1.38
CA ALA A 134 -4.75 7.43 0.54
C ALA A 134 -3.51 7.01 -0.26
N TYR A 135 -2.73 7.97 -0.77
CA TYR A 135 -1.43 7.73 -1.38
C TYR A 135 -0.49 7.02 -0.39
N SER A 136 -0.28 7.59 0.79
CA SER A 136 0.64 7.05 1.79
C SER A 136 0.24 5.67 2.29
N LEU A 137 -1.06 5.41 2.42
CA LEU A 137 -1.56 4.11 2.83
C LEU A 137 -1.31 3.05 1.75
N THR A 138 -1.64 3.38 0.50
CA THR A 138 -1.50 2.44 -0.63
C THR A 138 -0.03 2.13 -0.93
N ILE A 139 0.84 3.15 -0.90
CA ILE A 139 2.26 2.98 -1.22
C ILE A 139 2.99 2.15 -0.15
N ILE A 140 2.66 2.36 1.13
CA ILE A 140 3.24 1.60 2.24
C ILE A 140 2.67 0.18 2.30
N ALA A 141 1.39 -0.02 1.96
CA ALA A 141 0.84 -1.35 1.78
C ALA A 141 1.58 -2.13 0.68
N GLY A 142 1.91 -1.47 -0.44
CA GLY A 142 2.74 -2.03 -1.51
C GLY A 142 4.12 -2.46 -1.02
N TYR A 143 4.81 -1.59 -0.27
CA TYR A 143 6.09 -1.91 0.35
C TYR A 143 6.02 -3.13 1.29
N ILE A 144 5.01 -3.18 2.16
CA ILE A 144 4.82 -4.32 3.08
C ILE A 144 4.61 -5.60 2.29
N TYR A 145 3.80 -5.56 1.22
CA TYR A 145 3.54 -6.73 0.39
C TYR A 145 4.79 -7.22 -0.35
N LEU A 146 5.62 -6.32 -0.88
CA LEU A 146 6.92 -6.69 -1.45
C LEU A 146 7.77 -7.43 -0.41
N LYS A 147 7.85 -6.94 0.83
CA LYS A 147 8.60 -7.60 1.90
C LYS A 147 8.02 -8.96 2.30
N ILE A 148 6.69 -9.12 2.32
CA ILE A 148 6.05 -10.41 2.55
C ILE A 148 6.51 -11.40 1.48
N LEU A 149 6.39 -11.02 0.20
CA LEU A 149 6.81 -11.87 -0.91
C LEU A 149 8.32 -12.18 -0.82
N THR A 150 9.16 -11.19 -0.54
CA THR A 150 10.60 -11.39 -0.36
C THR A 150 10.88 -12.42 0.74
N ASN A 151 10.24 -12.31 1.91
CA ASN A 151 10.42 -13.26 3.01
C ASN A 151 10.00 -14.68 2.60
N ILE A 152 8.91 -14.83 1.84
CA ILE A 152 8.42 -16.12 1.36
C ILE A 152 9.45 -16.78 0.45
N PHE A 153 9.96 -16.04 -0.54
CA PHE A 153 10.96 -16.55 -1.49
C PHE A 153 12.32 -16.77 -0.83
N GLU A 154 12.81 -15.84 0.00
CA GLU A 154 14.09 -15.99 0.72
C GLU A 154 14.07 -17.18 1.71
N SER A 155 12.90 -17.46 2.32
CA SER A 155 12.73 -18.56 3.28
C SER A 155 12.26 -19.87 2.64
N GLN A 156 12.12 -19.92 1.31
CA GLN A 156 11.65 -21.08 0.55
C GLN A 156 10.32 -21.63 1.07
N ILE A 157 9.44 -20.76 1.58
CA ILE A 157 8.13 -21.16 2.08
C ILE A 157 7.27 -21.49 0.87
N ASN A 158 6.65 -22.68 0.86
CA ASN A 158 5.66 -23.03 -0.15
C ASN A 158 4.48 -22.04 -0.05
N PRO A 159 4.26 -21.18 -1.04
CA PRO A 159 3.23 -20.15 -0.91
C PRO A 159 1.81 -20.72 -0.84
N ASN A 160 1.61 -21.95 -1.32
CA ASN A 160 0.32 -22.65 -1.26
C ASN A 160 0.00 -23.20 0.14
N SER A 161 0.96 -23.25 1.06
CA SER A 161 0.73 -23.65 2.45
C SER A 161 0.44 -22.48 3.38
N LEU A 162 0.53 -21.23 2.88
CA LEU A 162 0.30 -20.04 3.70
C LEU A 162 -1.20 -19.78 3.85
N SER A 163 -1.63 -19.71 5.10
CA SER A 163 -2.96 -19.24 5.47
C SER A 163 -3.04 -17.71 5.42
N GLN A 164 -4.27 -17.21 5.56
CA GLN A 164 -4.51 -15.78 5.72
C GLN A 164 -3.86 -15.25 7.01
N GLU A 165 -3.91 -16.03 8.08
CA GLU A 165 -3.30 -15.71 9.38
C GLU A 165 -1.79 -15.59 9.25
N ASP A 166 -1.12 -16.51 8.54
CA ASP A 166 0.33 -16.45 8.34
C ASP A 166 0.77 -15.17 7.64
N LEU A 167 0.06 -14.76 6.57
CA LEU A 167 0.38 -13.54 5.85
C LEU A 167 0.10 -12.29 6.68
N LYS A 168 -0.95 -12.32 7.50
CA LYS A 168 -1.26 -11.24 8.43
C LYS A 168 -0.18 -11.10 9.50
N ASP A 169 0.29 -12.22 10.06
CA ASP A 169 1.37 -12.23 11.04
C ASP A 169 2.68 -11.73 10.44
N MET A 170 3.00 -12.10 9.19
CA MET A 170 4.13 -11.53 8.46
C MET A 170 3.99 -10.01 8.30
N ALA A 171 2.81 -9.54 7.89
CA ALA A 171 2.53 -8.10 7.76
C ALA A 171 2.71 -7.37 9.09
N ASP A 172 2.14 -7.88 10.18
CA ASP A 172 2.21 -7.28 11.51
C ASP A 172 3.65 -7.27 12.05
N ASN A 173 4.42 -8.33 11.78
CA ASN A 173 5.83 -8.38 12.12
C ASN A 173 6.65 -7.34 11.34
N ILE A 174 6.38 -7.14 10.06
CA ILE A 174 7.02 -6.08 9.26
C ILE A 174 6.63 -4.71 9.83
N ILE A 175 5.34 -4.50 10.10
CA ILE A 175 4.82 -3.23 10.63
C ILE A 175 5.47 -2.87 11.97
N LYS A 176 5.69 -3.84 12.86
CA LYS A 176 6.33 -3.63 14.17
C LYS A 176 7.84 -3.36 14.06
N LYS A 177 8.52 -3.96 13.09
CA LYS A 177 9.98 -3.83 12.90
C LYS A 177 10.37 -2.56 12.14
N GLU A 178 9.51 -2.13 11.23
CA GLU A 178 9.74 -0.96 10.39
C GLU A 178 9.18 0.29 11.05
N ASN A 179 9.78 1.44 10.76
CA ASN A 179 9.24 2.73 11.19
C ASN A 179 8.11 3.19 10.26
N ILE A 180 7.03 2.40 10.22
CA ILE A 180 5.89 2.60 9.31
C ILE A 180 5.28 3.99 9.46
N LYS A 181 5.19 4.51 10.68
CA LYS A 181 4.65 5.85 10.93
C LYS A 181 5.48 6.91 10.21
N ASP A 182 6.80 6.90 10.37
CA ASP A 182 7.66 7.86 9.69
C ASP A 182 7.67 7.66 8.17
N MET A 183 7.59 6.41 7.70
CA MET A 183 7.47 6.12 6.27
C MET A 183 6.17 6.69 5.69
N MET A 184 5.04 6.55 6.38
CA MET A 184 3.76 7.14 5.97
C MET A 184 3.82 8.67 5.96
N GLU A 185 4.39 9.31 6.98
CA GLU A 185 4.52 10.78 7.02
C GLU A 185 5.41 11.31 5.89
N LYS A 186 6.50 10.61 5.59
CA LYS A 186 7.37 10.96 4.47
C LYS A 186 6.67 10.71 3.12
N ALA A 187 5.87 9.66 2.99
CA ALA A 187 5.05 9.44 1.80
C ALA A 187 4.00 10.52 1.59
N LYS A 188 3.34 10.98 2.65
CA LYS A 188 2.44 12.14 2.58
C LYS A 188 3.17 13.39 2.10
N LYS A 189 4.39 13.63 2.60
CA LYS A 189 5.21 14.79 2.20
C LYS A 189 5.67 14.68 0.74
N ASP A 190 6.14 13.51 0.31
CA ASP A 190 6.55 13.26 -1.08
C ASP A 190 5.37 13.52 -2.04
N TYR A 191 4.15 13.06 -1.70
CA TYR A 191 2.94 13.37 -2.48
C TYR A 191 2.65 14.87 -2.55
N LYS A 192 2.65 15.56 -1.39
CA LYS A 192 2.37 17.00 -1.30
C LYS A 192 3.33 17.84 -2.14
N ASN A 193 4.59 17.45 -2.24
CA ASN A 193 5.61 18.17 -3.00
C ASN A 193 5.56 17.90 -4.51
N SER A 194 4.79 16.91 -4.94
CA SER A 194 4.63 16.53 -6.36
C SER A 194 3.39 17.16 -7.04
N LYS A 195 2.63 17.95 -6.28
CA LYS A 195 1.43 18.68 -6.71
C LYS A 195 1.66 20.17 -6.60
#